data_AF-A0A2V8UAJ8-F1
#
_entry.id   AF-A0A2V8UAJ8-F1
#
_cell.length_a   1.000
_cell.length_b   1.000
_cell.length_c   1.000
_cell.angle_alpha   90.00
_cell.angle_beta   90.00
_cell.angle_gamma   90.00
#
_symmetry.space_group_name_H-M   'P 1'
#
loop_
_entity.id
_entity.type
_entity.pdbx_description
1 polymer ?
#
loop_
_entity_poly.entity_id
_entity_poly.type
_entity_poly.pdbx_seq_one_letter_code
_entity_poly.pdbx_strand_id
1 'polypeptide(L)'
;MRKLFRLLYVLVWSFGVVSSFAAAKVIMLAAPKGSNPAGSYARVQKGTDYSKGVAAWKAQNHLTTTTNQRLVREKAGVGGGFGRPGYKNGTMDTVPYFNSWFITGGRNSVYTYSMVGKSPKAGGTTLIENRILPLFIALLDERGNALYSFDPTGSFLCGAGSDVNLTVQSPLYDASTTYPGGAGLPADTGQLVDTNQRAEFHNVRTADWHTLLNVPQNGECAVSIYGVGLDPSAWAYLIDKNNDIVGEAVDINVMAVVFEEMLIAESASVGLPNHVVPILLTDAIAAYDSISGSCCALGFHSAQQGFINTAGILVWAWASFLPANNNIWAPLADIAVVSHEVTELFNNPFVNTNVAPWVDGAVLFAQGNLETADVIEAMNANDVIYPVTLNTPSNGVYTYHPQNEALLGWFTRTPLEGGAYSWPNTQTLGQCQHVPSATPNWCYGEGSAGFFFGPPY
;
A
#
# COMPACT_ATOMS: atom_id res chain seq x y z
N MET A 1 -2.45 70.41 19.02
CA MET A 1 -2.86 69.13 19.63
C MET A 1 -1.92 68.04 19.09
N ARG A 2 -0.67 67.91 19.54
CA ARG A 2 -0.20 67.21 20.75
C ARG A 2 -1.05 65.99 21.17
N LYS A 3 -0.48 64.81 20.88
CA LYS A 3 -0.53 63.51 21.57
C LYS A 3 -1.77 62.62 21.38
N LEU A 4 -1.51 61.47 20.72
CA LEU A 4 -1.92 60.06 20.97
C LEU A 4 -1.86 59.36 19.59
N PHE A 5 -0.76 58.81 19.05
CA PHE A 5 0.31 57.90 19.50
C PHE A 5 -0.17 56.50 19.95
N ARG A 6 0.15 55.51 19.07
CA ARG A 6 0.33 54.06 19.28
C ARG A 6 -0.90 53.15 19.16
N LEU A 7 -1.16 52.64 17.95
CA LEU A 7 -1.02 51.20 17.61
C LEU A 7 -1.38 50.97 16.12
N LEU A 8 -0.48 51.33 15.19
CA LEU A 8 -0.61 50.92 13.78
C LEU A 8 0.78 50.90 13.13
N TYR A 9 1.42 49.74 13.17
CA TYR A 9 2.66 49.34 12.48
C TYR A 9 2.63 47.80 12.61
N VAL A 10 2.68 46.96 11.57
CA VAL A 10 3.54 47.00 10.39
C VAL A 10 2.87 46.24 9.24
N LEU A 11 2.88 46.88 8.07
CA LEU A 11 2.64 46.33 6.73
C LEU A 11 3.95 45.67 6.23
N VAL A 12 3.86 44.48 5.63
CA VAL A 12 4.49 44.03 4.37
C VAL A 12 6.00 44.30 4.14
N TRP A 13 6.77 43.20 3.98
CA TRP A 13 7.93 42.93 3.10
C TRP A 13 9.01 44.06 2.94
N SER A 14 10.32 43.84 3.11
CA SER A 14 11.16 42.91 2.33
C SER A 14 12.64 42.86 2.82
N PHE A 15 13.23 41.66 2.75
CA PHE A 15 14.66 41.25 2.55
C PHE A 15 15.81 41.60 3.50
N GLY A 16 16.54 40.52 3.88
CA GLY A 16 17.88 40.58 4.49
C GLY A 16 18.47 39.21 4.90
N VAL A 17 18.73 38.35 3.91
CA VAL A 17 19.45 37.05 3.93
C VAL A 17 20.64 36.96 4.91
N VAL A 18 20.70 35.90 5.75
CA VAL A 18 21.91 35.08 6.05
C VAL A 18 21.52 33.66 6.52
N SER A 19 22.07 32.64 5.85
CA SER A 19 22.27 31.21 6.25
C SER A 19 21.06 30.27 6.52
N SER A 20 20.67 29.58 5.45
CA SER A 20 20.34 28.14 5.33
C SER A 20 20.31 27.25 6.58
N PHE A 21 19.10 26.98 7.07
CA PHE A 21 18.59 25.64 7.41
C PHE A 21 17.12 25.62 6.97
N ALA A 22 16.70 24.62 6.18
CA ALA A 22 15.32 24.47 5.76
C ALA A 22 14.48 24.11 6.98
N ALA A 23 13.79 25.08 7.59
CA ALA A 23 12.84 24.80 8.65
C ALA A 23 11.62 24.09 8.04
N ALA A 24 11.30 22.88 8.53
CA ALA A 24 10.11 22.14 8.11
C ALA A 24 8.85 23.00 8.30
N LYS A 25 7.98 23.04 7.28
CA LYS A 25 6.73 23.78 7.34
C LYS A 25 5.66 22.86 7.93
N VAL A 26 5.24 23.12 9.17
CA VAL A 26 4.11 22.41 9.78
C VAL A 26 2.81 23.03 9.29
N ILE A 27 1.95 22.21 8.68
CA ILE A 27 0.61 22.59 8.23
C ILE A 27 -0.39 21.95 9.19
N MET A 28 -1.10 22.78 9.96
CA MET A 28 -2.17 22.33 10.83
C MET A 28 -3.46 22.22 10.03
N LEU A 29 -4.07 21.04 10.02
CA LEU A 29 -5.38 20.79 9.41
C LEU A 29 -6.50 21.03 10.42
N ALA A 30 -7.68 21.40 9.92
CA ALA A 30 -8.85 21.55 10.77
C ALA A 30 -9.45 20.17 11.04
N ALA A 31 -9.81 19.88 12.30
CA ALA A 31 -10.47 18.63 12.63
C ALA A 31 -11.84 18.56 11.93
N PRO A 32 -12.14 17.53 11.14
CA PRO A 32 -13.50 17.32 10.65
C PRO A 32 -14.41 17.01 11.84
N LYS A 33 -15.60 17.63 11.89
CA LYS A 33 -16.62 17.29 12.90
C LYS A 33 -17.17 15.91 12.59
N GLY A 34 -16.86 14.94 13.44
CA GLY A 34 -17.41 13.58 13.32
C GLY A 34 -18.94 13.57 13.41
N SER A 35 -19.57 12.70 12.63
CA SER A 35 -20.93 12.27 12.92
C SER A 35 -20.95 11.49 14.25
N ASN A 36 -21.99 11.71 15.06
CA ASN A 36 -22.17 11.11 16.38
C ASN A 36 -21.71 9.64 16.48
N PRO A 37 -20.91 9.27 17.50
CA PRO A 37 -20.63 7.87 17.78
C PRO A 37 -21.91 7.24 18.33
N ALA A 38 -22.60 6.42 17.52
CA ALA A 38 -23.60 5.52 18.04
C ALA A 38 -22.88 4.45 18.88
N GLY A 39 -23.35 4.28 20.11
CA GLY A 39 -22.65 3.56 21.17
C GLY A 39 -22.21 2.13 20.82
N SER A 40 -21.09 1.76 21.43
CA SER A 40 -20.75 0.45 21.99
C SER A 40 -21.29 -0.76 21.23
N TYR A 41 -20.49 -1.45 20.41
CA TYR A 41 -20.37 -2.93 20.33
C TYR A 41 -19.23 -3.31 19.36
N ALA A 42 -18.04 -3.63 19.87
CA ALA A 42 -17.11 -4.48 19.12
C ALA A 42 -17.39 -5.95 19.47
N ARG A 43 -18.40 -6.53 18.81
CA ARG A 43 -18.52 -7.98 18.65
C ARG A 43 -18.95 -8.25 17.22
N VAL A 44 -18.02 -8.75 16.41
CA VAL A 44 -18.32 -9.29 15.08
C VAL A 44 -19.11 -10.58 15.27
N GLN A 45 -20.43 -10.47 15.18
CA GLN A 45 -21.29 -11.62 14.96
C GLN A 45 -21.26 -11.90 13.45
N LYS A 46 -20.68 -13.04 13.05
CA LYS A 46 -20.67 -13.51 11.66
C LYS A 46 -22.08 -13.42 11.07
N GLY A 47 -22.23 -12.55 10.06
CA GLY A 47 -23.39 -12.57 9.18
C GLY A 47 -23.44 -13.92 8.46
N THR A 48 -24.49 -14.68 8.73
CA THR A 48 -24.78 -15.92 8.01
C THR A 48 -25.27 -15.59 6.59
N ASP A 49 -24.37 -15.30 5.64
CA ASP A 49 -24.75 -15.32 4.21
C ASP A 49 -23.59 -15.34 3.18
N TYR A 50 -22.54 -16.16 3.38
CA TYR A 50 -21.55 -16.44 2.32
C TYR A 50 -21.42 -17.93 1.94
N SER A 51 -22.39 -18.76 2.30
CA SER A 51 -22.36 -20.22 2.05
C SER A 51 -23.34 -20.72 0.98
N LYS A 52 -24.05 -19.84 0.27
CA LYS A 52 -25.00 -20.26 -0.78
C LYS A 52 -24.53 -19.84 -2.16
N GLY A 53 -23.69 -20.68 -2.78
CA GLY A 53 -23.39 -20.51 -4.20
C GLY A 53 -22.24 -21.30 -4.79
N VAL A 54 -21.62 -22.25 -4.09
CA VAL A 54 -20.59 -23.13 -4.70
C VAL A 54 -21.28 -24.31 -5.37
N ALA A 55 -21.97 -24.06 -6.49
CA ALA A 55 -22.42 -25.12 -7.39
C ALA A 55 -21.28 -25.44 -8.39
N ALA A 56 -21.02 -26.73 -8.57
CA ALA A 56 -19.89 -27.27 -9.34
C ALA A 56 -19.84 -26.78 -10.80
N TRP A 57 -18.70 -26.22 -11.21
CA TRP A 57 -18.40 -25.89 -12.61
C TRP A 57 -17.20 -26.70 -13.09
N LYS A 58 -17.47 -27.69 -13.96
CA LYS A 58 -16.47 -28.50 -14.65
C LYS A 58 -16.19 -27.95 -16.07
N ALA A 59 -14.88 -27.83 -16.34
CA ALA A 59 -14.14 -28.23 -17.54
C ALA A 59 -14.21 -27.45 -18.89
N GLN A 60 -12.97 -27.24 -19.38
CA GLN A 60 -12.43 -27.41 -20.75
C GLN A 60 -12.46 -26.28 -21.80
N ASN A 61 -11.25 -25.73 -22.00
CA ASN A 61 -10.56 -25.34 -23.23
C ASN A 61 -11.35 -25.35 -24.54
N HIS A 62 -11.79 -24.16 -24.96
CA HIS A 62 -11.65 -23.60 -26.31
C HIS A 62 -11.93 -22.09 -26.18
N LEU A 63 -10.99 -21.21 -26.55
CA LEU A 63 -11.26 -19.77 -26.58
C LEU A 63 -12.40 -19.54 -27.59
N THR A 64 -13.55 -19.11 -27.09
CA THR A 64 -14.72 -18.84 -27.94
C THR A 64 -14.41 -17.70 -28.91
N THR A 65 -15.12 -17.60 -30.04
CA THR A 65 -15.04 -16.44 -30.94
C THR A 65 -15.28 -15.12 -30.18
N THR A 66 -16.15 -15.14 -29.17
CA THR A 66 -16.40 -14.01 -28.26
C THR A 66 -15.17 -13.66 -27.42
N THR A 67 -14.45 -14.66 -26.91
CA THR A 67 -13.18 -14.46 -26.18
C THR A 67 -12.09 -13.92 -27.11
N ASN A 68 -11.99 -14.41 -28.34
CA ASN A 68 -11.04 -13.86 -29.34
C ASN A 68 -11.36 -12.41 -29.72
N GLN A 69 -12.65 -12.07 -29.91
CA GLN A 69 -13.06 -10.67 -30.13
C GLN A 69 -12.79 -9.78 -28.91
N ARG A 70 -12.92 -10.33 -27.69
CA ARG A 70 -12.53 -9.63 -26.46
C ARG A 70 -11.02 -9.42 -26.41
N LEU A 71 -10.21 -10.44 -26.67
CA LEU A 71 -8.74 -10.33 -26.75
C LEU A 71 -8.28 -9.29 -27.77
N VAL A 72 -8.96 -9.16 -28.91
CA VAL A 72 -8.67 -8.11 -29.91
C VAL A 72 -9.00 -6.70 -29.38
N ARG A 73 -10.06 -6.55 -28.57
CA ARG A 73 -10.39 -5.29 -27.89
C ARG A 73 -9.42 -4.97 -26.74
N GLU A 74 -9.05 -5.95 -25.92
CA GLU A 74 -8.12 -5.75 -24.80
C GLU A 74 -6.68 -5.52 -25.30
N LYS A 75 -6.26 -6.17 -26.40
CA LYS A 75 -5.01 -5.84 -27.12
C LYS A 75 -4.98 -4.39 -27.61
N ALA A 76 -6.13 -3.73 -27.76
CA ALA A 76 -6.22 -2.31 -28.12
C ALA A 76 -6.03 -1.35 -26.92
N GLY A 77 -5.72 -1.89 -25.72
CA GLY A 77 -4.91 -1.19 -24.73
C GLY A 77 -5.66 -0.44 -23.65
N VAL A 78 -6.55 -1.07 -22.91
CA VAL A 78 -7.16 -0.46 -21.71
C VAL A 78 -7.19 -1.51 -20.61
N GLY A 79 -6.58 -1.23 -19.45
CA GLY A 79 -6.67 -2.07 -18.23
C GLY A 79 -8.11 -2.22 -17.72
N GLY A 80 -8.35 -2.60 -16.48
CA GLY A 80 -9.64 -2.34 -15.79
C GLY A 80 -10.75 -3.41 -15.87
N GLY A 81 -11.63 -3.41 -14.86
CA GLY A 81 -12.71 -4.39 -14.68
C GLY A 81 -13.91 -4.30 -15.64
N PHE A 82 -14.82 -5.28 -15.54
CA PHE A 82 -16.06 -5.33 -16.33
C PHE A 82 -16.92 -4.09 -16.08
N GLY A 83 -17.11 -3.25 -17.10
CA GLY A 83 -17.88 -1.99 -17.02
C GLY A 83 -17.06 -0.74 -16.73
N ARG A 84 -15.76 -0.85 -16.48
CA ARG A 84 -14.82 0.27 -16.36
C ARG A 84 -13.61 -0.01 -17.26
N PRO A 85 -13.66 0.38 -18.56
CA PRO A 85 -12.48 0.27 -19.41
C PRO A 85 -11.34 1.05 -18.77
N GLY A 86 -10.18 0.43 -18.64
CA GLY A 86 -9.00 1.06 -18.08
C GLY A 86 -8.43 2.12 -19.02
N TYR A 87 -7.26 2.63 -18.68
CA TYR A 87 -6.73 3.83 -19.32
C TYR A 87 -5.72 3.47 -20.40
N LYS A 88 -5.72 4.10 -21.59
CA LYS A 88 -4.76 3.76 -22.65
C LYS A 88 -3.32 4.15 -22.30
N ASN A 89 -2.36 3.22 -22.47
CA ASN A 89 -0.93 3.44 -22.17
C ASN A 89 -0.45 4.82 -22.60
N GLY A 90 0.12 5.58 -21.67
CA GLY A 90 0.76 6.87 -21.94
C GLY A 90 -0.17 7.98 -22.44
N THR A 91 -1.49 7.85 -22.26
CA THR A 91 -2.45 8.90 -22.65
C THR A 91 -3.02 9.70 -21.47
N MET A 92 -2.90 9.18 -20.25
CA MET A 92 -3.32 9.87 -19.04
C MET A 92 -2.11 10.53 -18.38
N ASP A 93 -2.30 11.75 -17.88
CA ASP A 93 -1.34 12.39 -16.99
C ASP A 93 -1.42 11.73 -15.60
N THR A 94 -0.48 10.83 -15.34
CA THR A 94 -0.37 10.03 -14.11
C THR A 94 1.03 9.41 -14.05
N VAL A 95 1.31 8.54 -13.07
CA VAL A 95 2.55 7.75 -13.04
C VAL A 95 2.75 6.97 -14.35
N PRO A 96 3.99 6.75 -14.82
CA PRO A 96 4.22 5.86 -15.94
C PRO A 96 3.58 4.48 -15.68
N TYR A 97 2.85 3.96 -16.66
CA TYR A 97 2.20 2.66 -16.53
C TYR A 97 2.12 1.93 -17.85
N PHE A 98 1.93 0.61 -17.76
CA PHE A 98 1.62 -0.24 -18.89
C PHE A 98 0.41 -1.11 -18.60
N ASN A 99 -0.37 -1.36 -19.64
CA ASN A 99 -1.47 -2.30 -19.63
C ASN A 99 -1.05 -3.62 -20.25
N SER A 100 -1.62 -4.68 -19.73
CA SER A 100 -1.57 -6.00 -20.34
C SER A 100 -2.79 -6.80 -19.87
N TRP A 101 -2.81 -8.08 -20.22
CA TRP A 101 -3.91 -8.96 -19.92
C TRP A 101 -3.40 -10.38 -19.69
N PHE A 102 -4.21 -11.16 -18.98
CA PHE A 102 -3.98 -12.59 -18.82
C PHE A 102 -5.31 -13.35 -18.91
N ILE A 103 -5.20 -14.66 -19.09
CA ILE A 103 -6.33 -15.58 -19.08
C ILE A 103 -6.07 -16.60 -17.98
N THR A 104 -6.99 -16.73 -17.04
CA THR A 104 -6.89 -17.77 -16.00
C THR A 104 -7.55 -19.07 -16.46
N GLY A 105 -6.91 -20.20 -16.16
CA GLY A 105 -7.36 -21.56 -16.48
C GLY A 105 -8.79 -21.89 -16.02
N GLY A 106 -9.54 -22.58 -16.90
CA GLY A 106 -10.89 -23.10 -16.68
C GLY A 106 -12.06 -22.18 -17.07
N ARG A 107 -11.90 -20.84 -17.03
CA ARG A 107 -13.02 -19.89 -17.14
C ARG A 107 -13.08 -19.08 -18.44
N ASN A 108 -12.13 -19.25 -19.38
CA ASN A 108 -12.04 -18.44 -20.61
C ASN A 108 -12.18 -16.92 -20.37
N SER A 109 -11.81 -16.47 -19.16
CA SER A 109 -12.02 -15.12 -18.68
C SER A 109 -10.74 -14.33 -18.92
N VAL A 110 -10.87 -13.23 -19.66
CA VAL A 110 -9.78 -12.29 -19.90
C VAL A 110 -9.84 -11.25 -18.79
N TYR A 111 -8.72 -11.09 -18.11
CA TYR A 111 -8.50 -10.03 -17.13
C TYR A 111 -7.46 -9.07 -17.67
N THR A 112 -7.68 -7.80 -17.43
CA THR A 112 -6.81 -6.71 -17.87
C THR A 112 -6.29 -6.01 -16.63
N TYR A 113 -5.01 -5.65 -16.69
CA TYR A 113 -4.33 -4.99 -15.60
C TYR A 113 -3.56 -3.78 -16.11
N SER A 114 -3.34 -2.85 -15.20
CA SER A 114 -2.43 -1.72 -15.37
C SER A 114 -1.40 -1.81 -14.26
N MET A 115 -0.12 -1.64 -14.59
CA MET A 115 0.99 -1.69 -13.61
C MET A 115 1.93 -0.52 -13.83
N VAL A 116 2.57 -0.07 -12.76
CA VAL A 116 3.51 1.04 -12.78
C VAL A 116 4.77 0.64 -13.57
N GLY A 117 5.27 1.55 -14.40
CA GLY A 117 6.47 1.37 -15.19
C GLY A 117 6.23 1.28 -16.70
N LYS A 118 7.31 1.02 -17.44
CA LYS A 118 7.25 0.62 -18.86
C LYS A 118 6.90 -0.85 -18.98
N SER A 119 6.41 -1.26 -20.16
CA SER A 119 6.20 -2.68 -20.43
C SER A 119 7.51 -3.49 -20.26
N PRO A 120 7.47 -4.67 -19.62
CA PRO A 120 8.66 -5.50 -19.41
C PRO A 120 9.38 -5.88 -20.71
N LYS A 121 8.65 -5.99 -21.82
CA LYS A 121 9.22 -6.29 -23.16
C LYS A 121 9.93 -5.11 -23.81
N ALA A 122 9.63 -3.88 -23.39
CA ALA A 122 10.23 -2.68 -23.94
C ALA A 122 11.62 -2.41 -23.31
N GLY A 123 11.86 -2.93 -22.11
CA GLY A 123 13.11 -2.75 -21.38
C GLY A 123 13.34 -1.34 -20.86
N GLY A 124 14.59 -1.11 -20.45
CA GLY A 124 15.07 0.12 -19.84
C GLY A 124 14.50 0.39 -18.44
N THR A 125 14.97 1.50 -17.87
CA THR A 125 14.59 1.94 -16.53
C THR A 125 13.43 2.93 -16.56
N THR A 126 12.53 2.79 -15.61
CA THR A 126 11.50 3.76 -15.26
C THR A 126 11.75 4.22 -13.83
N LEU A 127 11.77 5.53 -13.62
CA LEU A 127 11.93 6.13 -12.29
C LEU A 127 10.58 6.68 -11.84
N ILE A 128 10.13 6.26 -10.67
CA ILE A 128 8.87 6.71 -10.08
C ILE A 128 9.21 7.72 -8.99
N GLU A 129 8.82 8.96 -9.23
CA GLU A 129 8.97 10.03 -8.25
C GLU A 129 7.93 9.86 -7.15
N ASN A 130 8.33 10.13 -5.92
CA ASN A 130 7.44 10.09 -4.76
C ASN A 130 7.83 11.14 -3.72
N ARG A 131 6.92 11.33 -2.77
CA ARG A 131 7.08 12.19 -1.60
C ARG A 131 6.53 11.47 -0.38
N ILE A 132 7.31 11.42 0.70
CA ILE A 132 6.79 10.99 2.00
C ILE A 132 6.15 12.20 2.68
N LEU A 133 4.87 12.07 3.05
CA LEU A 133 4.05 13.06 3.74
C LEU A 133 3.71 12.54 5.15
N PRO A 134 4.55 12.82 6.17
CA PRO A 134 4.29 12.45 7.55
C PRO A 134 3.10 13.22 8.10
N LEU A 135 2.21 12.49 8.77
CA LEU A 135 1.06 13.00 9.48
C LEU A 135 1.22 12.74 10.98
N PHE A 136 1.40 13.81 11.73
CA PHE A 136 1.26 13.83 13.19
C PHE A 136 -0.23 13.83 13.56
N ILE A 137 -0.64 12.87 14.41
CA ILE A 137 -2.02 12.75 14.89
C ILE A 137 -2.03 12.88 16.42
N ALA A 138 -2.80 13.85 16.92
CA ALA A 138 -3.13 13.93 18.34
C ALA A 138 -4.59 13.53 18.56
N LEU A 139 -4.84 12.52 19.39
CA LEU A 139 -6.19 12.15 19.81
C LEU A 139 -6.56 12.98 21.04
N LEU A 140 -7.63 13.76 20.94
CA LEU A 140 -8.00 14.75 21.94
C LEU A 140 -9.05 14.20 22.92
N ASP A 141 -9.07 14.72 24.15
CA ASP A 141 -10.15 14.57 25.12
C ASP A 141 -11.32 15.54 24.84
N GLU A 142 -12.40 15.44 25.61
CA GLU A 142 -13.57 16.33 25.50
C GLU A 142 -13.26 17.82 25.76
N ARG A 143 -12.09 18.12 26.33
CA ARG A 143 -11.62 19.47 26.64
C ARG A 143 -10.61 19.97 25.59
N GLY A 144 -10.31 19.19 24.56
CA GLY A 144 -9.35 19.50 23.51
C GLY A 144 -7.89 19.29 23.88
N ASN A 145 -7.58 18.57 24.97
CA ASN A 145 -6.21 18.21 25.33
C ASN A 145 -5.80 16.91 24.63
N ALA A 146 -4.56 16.81 24.15
CA ALA A 146 -4.03 15.57 23.60
C ALA A 146 -3.92 14.49 24.70
N LEU A 147 -4.60 13.35 24.49
CA LEU A 147 -4.48 12.13 25.28
C LEU A 147 -3.39 11.21 24.72
N TYR A 148 -3.37 11.07 23.40
CA TYR A 148 -2.41 10.25 22.66
C TYR A 148 -1.82 11.06 21.52
N SER A 149 -0.57 10.79 21.17
CA SER A 149 0.15 11.46 20.09
C SER A 149 0.94 10.44 19.30
N PHE A 150 0.77 10.47 17.99
CA PHE A 150 1.42 9.59 17.02
C PHE A 150 2.23 10.48 16.09
N ASP A 151 3.55 10.35 16.12
CA ASP A 151 4.47 11.28 15.46
C ASP A 151 5.54 10.54 14.64
N PRO A 152 5.32 10.35 13.32
CA PRO A 152 6.29 9.66 12.47
C PRO A 152 7.58 10.45 12.25
N THR A 153 7.64 11.71 12.69
CA THR A 153 8.81 12.57 12.55
C THR A 153 9.76 12.47 13.75
N GLY A 154 9.29 11.98 14.89
CA GLY A 154 10.08 11.88 16.12
C GLY A 154 10.60 13.22 16.66
N SER A 155 11.40 13.16 17.73
CA SER A 155 11.80 14.34 18.53
C SER A 155 12.68 15.38 17.81
N PHE A 156 13.24 15.04 16.65
CA PHE A 156 14.16 15.90 15.88
C PHE A 156 13.68 16.16 14.44
N LEU A 157 12.36 16.12 14.20
CA LEU A 157 11.74 16.37 12.88
C LEU A 157 12.43 15.57 11.76
N CYS A 158 12.13 14.28 11.67
CA CYS A 158 12.74 13.31 10.76
C CYS A 158 14.22 13.00 11.08
N GLY A 159 14.61 13.07 12.36
CA GLY A 159 15.95 12.72 12.82
C GLY A 159 16.26 11.22 12.74
N ALA A 160 17.48 10.84 13.13
CA ALA A 160 17.88 9.44 13.25
C ALA A 160 16.87 8.66 14.12
N GLY A 161 16.41 7.52 13.60
CA GLY A 161 15.44 6.65 14.26
C GLY A 161 13.97 7.08 14.15
N SER A 162 13.67 8.19 13.47
CA SER A 162 12.28 8.51 13.11
C SER A 162 11.74 7.54 12.04
N ASP A 163 10.43 7.35 12.02
CA ASP A 163 9.75 6.48 11.06
C ASP A 163 10.00 6.93 9.62
N VAL A 164 10.00 8.25 9.38
CA VAL A 164 10.37 8.82 8.08
C VAL A 164 11.79 8.41 7.67
N ASN A 165 12.77 8.59 8.57
CA ASN A 165 14.17 8.28 8.27
C ASN A 165 14.37 6.77 8.06
N LEU A 166 13.75 5.94 8.89
CA LEU A 166 13.79 4.47 8.75
C LEU A 166 13.15 4.02 7.44
N THR A 167 12.04 4.64 7.04
CA THR A 167 11.37 4.35 5.76
C THR A 167 12.26 4.68 4.57
N VAL A 168 12.92 5.85 4.56
CA VAL A 168 13.83 6.25 3.46
C VAL A 168 15.07 5.38 3.37
N GLN A 169 15.53 4.82 4.49
CA GLN A 169 16.71 3.94 4.56
C GLN A 169 16.39 2.46 4.36
N SER A 170 15.12 2.13 4.15
CA SER A 170 14.64 0.77 4.01
C SER A 170 14.98 0.14 2.64
N PRO A 171 14.77 -1.18 2.49
CA PRO A 171 14.89 -1.88 1.22
C PRO A 171 14.00 -1.33 0.09
N LEU A 172 13.01 -0.48 0.39
CA LEU A 172 12.22 0.21 -0.63
C LEU A 172 13.09 1.13 -1.50
N TYR A 173 14.12 1.74 -0.92
CA TYR A 173 14.99 2.69 -1.60
C TYR A 173 16.43 2.17 -1.77
N ASP A 174 16.86 1.22 -0.93
CA ASP A 174 18.18 0.61 -1.05
C ASP A 174 18.27 -0.33 -2.28
N ALA A 175 19.13 0.02 -3.22
CA ALA A 175 19.40 -0.78 -4.41
C ALA A 175 20.50 -1.85 -4.22
N SER A 176 21.07 -1.97 -3.00
CA SER A 176 22.17 -2.90 -2.71
C SER A 176 21.71 -4.22 -2.09
N THR A 177 20.46 -4.29 -1.65
CA THR A 177 19.85 -5.50 -1.07
C THR A 177 19.83 -6.63 -2.07
N THR A 178 20.37 -7.79 -1.68
CA THR A 178 20.36 -9.01 -2.50
C THR A 178 19.38 -10.02 -1.93
N TYR A 179 18.42 -10.41 -2.75
CA TYR A 179 17.45 -11.46 -2.45
C TYR A 179 17.91 -12.77 -3.10
N PRO A 180 17.81 -13.91 -2.39
CA PRO A 180 18.47 -15.15 -2.79
C PRO A 180 17.85 -15.86 -4.00
N GLY A 181 16.65 -15.48 -4.43
CA GLY A 181 15.92 -16.19 -5.49
C GLY A 181 15.24 -17.46 -5.01
N GLY A 182 14.98 -18.40 -5.92
CA GLY A 182 14.31 -19.68 -5.64
C GLY A 182 13.13 -19.95 -6.57
N ALA A 183 12.61 -21.18 -6.57
CA ALA A 183 11.48 -21.60 -7.42
C ALA A 183 11.63 -21.23 -8.92
N GLY A 184 12.84 -21.36 -9.46
CA GLY A 184 13.15 -21.01 -10.86
C GLY A 184 13.61 -19.56 -11.07
N LEU A 185 13.53 -18.70 -10.06
CA LEU A 185 14.06 -17.34 -10.10
C LEU A 185 15.54 -17.30 -9.67
N PRO A 186 16.41 -16.54 -10.37
CA PRO A 186 17.77 -16.28 -9.93
C PRO A 186 17.78 -15.36 -8.70
N ALA A 187 18.92 -15.32 -7.99
CA ALA A 187 19.18 -14.26 -7.04
C ALA A 187 19.12 -12.89 -7.74
N ASP A 188 18.59 -11.89 -7.06
CA ASP A 188 18.37 -10.56 -7.63
C ASP A 188 18.74 -9.46 -6.63
N THR A 189 19.33 -8.38 -7.12
CA THR A 189 19.83 -7.26 -6.30
C THR A 189 19.15 -5.97 -6.72
N GLY A 190 18.58 -5.24 -5.77
CA GLY A 190 17.89 -3.98 -6.05
C GLY A 190 16.92 -3.58 -4.95
N GLN A 191 16.16 -2.52 -5.23
CA GLN A 191 15.04 -2.09 -4.40
C GLN A 191 13.97 -3.19 -4.35
N LEU A 192 13.30 -3.33 -3.21
CA LEU A 192 12.26 -4.34 -3.00
C LEU A 192 11.21 -4.32 -4.14
N VAL A 193 10.58 -3.18 -4.37
CA VAL A 193 9.51 -3.01 -5.38
C VAL A 193 9.96 -3.35 -6.81
N ASP A 194 11.21 -3.00 -7.15
CA ASP A 194 11.82 -3.30 -8.45
C ASP A 194 12.10 -4.81 -8.59
N THR A 195 12.63 -5.44 -7.54
CA THR A 195 12.86 -6.90 -7.53
C THR A 195 11.55 -7.69 -7.56
N ASN A 196 10.48 -7.22 -6.89
CA ASN A 196 9.14 -7.80 -6.97
C ASN A 196 8.63 -7.81 -8.42
N GLN A 197 8.66 -6.64 -9.08
CA GLN A 197 8.27 -6.53 -10.49
C GLN A 197 9.15 -7.42 -11.40
N ARG A 198 10.47 -7.46 -11.18
CA ARG A 198 11.38 -8.31 -11.97
C ARG A 198 11.17 -9.81 -11.73
N ALA A 199 10.79 -10.21 -10.53
CA ALA A 199 10.42 -11.59 -10.20
C ALA A 199 9.12 -11.98 -10.90
N GLU A 200 8.12 -11.10 -10.86
CA GLU A 200 6.83 -11.29 -11.50
C GLU A 200 6.95 -11.48 -13.03
N PHE A 201 7.78 -10.66 -13.67
CA PHE A 201 7.96 -10.67 -15.12
C PHE A 201 9.23 -11.37 -15.58
N HIS A 202 9.82 -12.25 -14.75
CA HIS A 202 11.15 -12.85 -14.98
C HIS A 202 11.35 -13.38 -16.42
N ASN A 203 10.37 -14.11 -16.95
CA ASN A 203 10.46 -14.74 -18.28
C ASN A 203 9.98 -13.84 -19.44
N VAL A 204 9.46 -12.66 -19.14
CA VAL A 204 8.88 -11.74 -20.13
C VAL A 204 9.71 -10.46 -20.30
N ARG A 205 10.42 -10.06 -19.25
CA ARG A 205 11.20 -8.83 -19.21
C ARG A 205 12.50 -8.93 -19.99
N THR A 206 13.00 -7.79 -20.47
CA THR A 206 14.39 -7.69 -20.87
C THR A 206 15.30 -7.61 -19.63
N ALA A 207 16.60 -7.91 -19.82
CA ALA A 207 17.57 -7.91 -18.73
C ALA A 207 17.72 -6.54 -18.06
N ASP A 208 17.58 -5.46 -18.85
CA ASP A 208 17.72 -4.06 -18.44
C ASP A 208 16.39 -3.40 -18.01
N TRP A 209 15.32 -4.18 -17.82
CA TRP A 209 14.03 -3.66 -17.37
C TRP A 209 14.01 -3.42 -15.86
N HIS A 210 13.74 -2.17 -15.47
CA HIS A 210 13.66 -1.73 -14.09
C HIS A 210 12.50 -0.76 -13.88
N THR A 211 11.84 -0.85 -12.73
CA THR A 211 10.87 0.14 -12.25
C THR A 211 11.25 0.52 -10.83
N LEU A 212 12.02 1.60 -10.70
CA LEU A 212 12.63 2.03 -9.44
C LEU A 212 11.76 3.10 -8.77
N LEU A 213 11.70 3.04 -7.44
CA LEU A 213 11.18 4.11 -6.62
C LEU A 213 12.34 5.07 -6.31
N ASN A 214 12.24 6.32 -6.77
CA ASN A 214 13.28 7.31 -6.47
C ASN A 214 13.35 7.58 -4.97
N VAL A 215 14.53 7.90 -4.44
CA VAL A 215 14.61 8.50 -3.10
C VAL A 215 13.69 9.74 -3.07
N PRO A 216 12.88 9.96 -2.02
CA PRO A 216 11.84 10.99 -2.03
C PRO A 216 12.42 12.37 -2.38
N GLN A 217 11.68 13.15 -3.18
CA GLN A 217 12.18 14.45 -3.70
C GLN A 217 12.47 15.48 -2.61
N ASN A 218 11.87 15.32 -1.43
CA ASN A 218 12.15 16.11 -0.23
C ASN A 218 13.43 15.67 0.51
N GLY A 219 14.19 14.69 -0.01
CA GLY A 219 15.26 14.04 0.77
C GLY A 219 14.72 13.40 2.05
N GLU A 220 15.57 13.17 3.04
CA GLU A 220 15.17 12.56 4.31
C GLU A 220 14.31 13.49 5.21
N CYS A 221 14.21 14.81 4.91
CA CYS A 221 13.66 15.79 5.88
C CYS A 221 13.12 17.13 5.30
N ALA A 222 13.10 17.41 3.99
CA ALA A 222 12.53 18.68 3.46
C ALA A 222 10.99 18.62 3.33
N VAL A 223 10.32 18.23 4.41
CA VAL A 223 8.93 17.79 4.41
C VAL A 223 7.94 18.94 4.71
N SER A 224 6.82 18.97 3.99
CA SER A 224 5.55 19.48 4.52
C SER A 224 5.10 18.51 5.61
N ILE A 225 5.24 18.87 6.88
CA ILE A 225 4.77 18.04 8.00
C ILE A 225 3.33 18.43 8.29
N TYR A 226 2.44 17.46 8.37
CA TYR A 226 1.02 17.72 8.64
C TYR A 226 0.70 17.35 10.07
N GLY A 227 -0.14 18.15 10.72
CA GLY A 227 -0.61 17.90 12.07
C GLY A 227 -2.12 18.02 12.16
N VAL A 228 -2.76 17.05 12.81
CA VAL A 228 -4.20 17.08 13.09
C VAL A 228 -4.48 16.70 14.54
N GLY A 229 -5.39 17.44 15.18
CA GLY A 229 -5.99 17.06 16.45
C GLY A 229 -7.38 16.49 16.19
N LEU A 230 -7.66 15.28 16.66
CA LEU A 230 -8.92 14.60 16.42
C LEU A 230 -9.77 14.54 17.69
N ASP A 231 -10.97 15.09 17.62
CA ASP A 231 -11.94 15.07 18.71
C ASP A 231 -12.35 13.63 19.08
N PRO A 232 -12.84 13.38 20.32
CA PRO A 232 -13.28 12.05 20.77
C PRO A 232 -14.29 11.33 19.88
N SER A 233 -15.03 12.03 19.02
CA SER A 233 -15.97 11.41 18.07
C SER A 233 -15.30 10.74 16.89
N ALA A 234 -14.01 11.00 16.64
CA ALA A 234 -13.28 10.54 15.47
C ALA A 234 -12.44 9.29 15.70
N TRP A 235 -12.32 8.81 16.94
CA TRP A 235 -11.45 7.70 17.29
C TRP A 235 -12.07 6.80 18.36
N ALA A 236 -11.54 5.59 18.49
CA ALA A 236 -12.00 4.58 19.43
C ALA A 236 -10.83 3.76 19.99
N TYR A 237 -11.07 3.10 21.12
CA TYR A 237 -10.13 2.12 21.67
C TYR A 237 -10.26 0.78 20.95
N LEU A 238 -9.11 0.17 20.67
CA LEU A 238 -9.00 -1.23 20.33
C LEU A 238 -9.00 -2.05 21.62
N ILE A 239 -9.81 -3.11 21.62
CA ILE A 239 -10.05 -3.93 22.80
C ILE A 239 -9.77 -5.39 22.45
N ASP A 240 -9.01 -6.08 23.30
CA ASP A 240 -8.72 -7.50 23.12
C ASP A 240 -9.87 -8.42 23.60
N LYS A 241 -9.68 -9.73 23.48
CA LYS A 241 -10.66 -10.73 23.93
C LYS A 241 -10.96 -10.72 25.44
N ASN A 242 -10.11 -10.10 26.25
CA ASN A 242 -10.26 -9.99 27.70
C ASN A 242 -10.94 -8.68 28.11
N ASN A 243 -11.26 -7.81 27.14
CA ASN A 243 -11.71 -6.44 27.32
C ASN A 243 -10.64 -5.45 27.77
N ASP A 244 -9.36 -5.78 27.57
CA ASP A 244 -8.26 -4.86 27.85
C ASP A 244 -8.06 -3.91 26.66
N ILE A 245 -7.78 -2.63 26.94
CA ILE A 245 -7.40 -1.65 25.91
C ILE A 245 -6.00 -2.01 25.42
N VAL A 246 -5.89 -2.27 24.12
CA VAL A 246 -4.61 -2.62 23.48
C VAL A 246 -4.10 -1.54 22.55
N GLY A 247 -4.93 -0.59 22.14
CA GLY A 247 -4.49 0.55 21.35
C GLY A 247 -5.65 1.44 20.93
N GLU A 248 -5.39 2.26 19.92
CA GLU A 248 -6.31 3.27 19.41
C GLU A 248 -6.48 3.13 17.90
N ALA A 249 -7.65 3.50 17.38
CA ALA A 249 -7.91 3.55 15.96
C ALA A 249 -8.78 4.77 15.61
N VAL A 250 -8.57 5.31 14.41
CA VAL A 250 -9.31 6.47 13.88
C VAL A 250 -10.37 6.00 12.89
N ASP A 251 -11.52 6.67 12.82
CA ASP A 251 -12.52 6.37 11.80
C ASP A 251 -11.91 6.58 10.40
N ILE A 252 -11.97 5.56 9.55
CA ILE A 252 -11.37 5.58 8.21
C ILE A 252 -11.96 6.69 7.33
N ASN A 253 -13.22 7.08 7.55
CA ASN A 253 -13.84 8.20 6.84
C ASN A 253 -13.27 9.54 7.29
N VAL A 254 -12.90 9.67 8.58
CA VAL A 254 -12.19 10.84 9.09
C VAL A 254 -10.77 10.89 8.51
N MET A 255 -10.06 9.77 8.50
CA MET A 255 -8.72 9.67 7.90
C MET A 255 -8.75 10.05 6.42
N ALA A 256 -9.73 9.55 5.65
CA ALA A 256 -9.88 9.88 4.24
C ALA A 256 -10.05 11.39 3.98
N VAL A 257 -10.82 12.09 4.83
CA VAL A 257 -10.97 13.55 4.75
C VAL A 257 -9.64 14.25 5.05
N VAL A 258 -8.94 13.83 6.11
CA VAL A 258 -7.62 14.39 6.46
C VAL A 258 -6.63 14.20 5.31
N PHE A 259 -6.60 13.02 4.68
CA PHE A 259 -5.73 12.73 3.55
C PHE A 259 -6.05 13.60 2.32
N GLU A 260 -7.33 13.79 2.01
CA GLU A 260 -7.73 14.68 0.92
C GLU A 260 -7.25 16.12 1.19
N GLU A 261 -7.42 16.64 2.41
CA GLU A 261 -6.93 17.96 2.80
C GLU A 261 -5.39 18.05 2.73
N MET A 262 -4.66 17.02 3.16
CA MET A 262 -3.21 16.95 3.04
C MET A 262 -2.77 17.05 1.58
N LEU A 263 -3.39 16.28 0.69
CA LEU A 263 -3.05 16.26 -0.73
C LEU A 263 -3.39 17.58 -1.43
N ILE A 264 -4.52 18.22 -1.09
CA ILE A 264 -4.86 19.57 -1.55
C ILE A 264 -3.81 20.58 -1.09
N ALA A 265 -3.45 20.53 0.19
CA ALA A 265 -2.47 21.44 0.76
C ALA A 265 -1.07 21.24 0.16
N GLU A 266 -0.65 19.99 -0.08
CA GLU A 266 0.61 19.69 -0.76
C GLU A 266 0.58 20.18 -2.22
N SER A 267 -0.52 19.95 -2.93
CA SER A 267 -0.68 20.46 -4.29
C SER A 267 -0.57 21.99 -4.34
N ALA A 268 -1.21 22.69 -3.40
CA ALA A 268 -1.15 24.15 -3.31
C ALA A 268 0.22 24.67 -2.88
N SER A 269 1.00 23.91 -2.09
CA SER A 269 2.26 24.36 -1.51
C SER A 269 3.45 24.19 -2.44
N VAL A 270 3.54 23.05 -3.14
CA VAL A 270 4.71 22.66 -3.95
C VAL A 270 4.37 22.32 -5.39
N GLY A 271 3.09 22.33 -5.76
CA GLY A 271 2.66 21.93 -7.08
C GLY A 271 2.82 20.42 -7.31
N LEU A 272 2.19 19.59 -6.48
CA LEU A 272 2.13 18.13 -6.61
C LEU A 272 1.60 17.66 -7.98
N PRO A 273 2.46 17.17 -8.90
CA PRO A 273 2.05 16.64 -10.20
C PRO A 273 1.48 15.23 -10.09
N ASN A 274 0.68 14.82 -11.08
CA ASN A 274 0.03 13.50 -11.10
C ASN A 274 1.00 12.30 -11.27
N HIS A 275 2.25 12.55 -11.67
CA HIS A 275 3.29 11.53 -11.83
C HIS A 275 4.19 11.36 -10.58
N VAL A 276 3.94 12.13 -9.52
CA VAL A 276 4.62 12.02 -8.23
C VAL A 276 3.69 11.31 -7.26
N VAL A 277 4.11 10.19 -6.68
CA VAL A 277 3.32 9.39 -5.72
C VAL A 277 3.47 9.96 -4.31
N PRO A 278 2.40 10.48 -3.68
CA PRO A 278 2.40 10.79 -2.26
C PRO A 278 2.28 9.49 -1.45
N ILE A 279 3.16 9.34 -0.45
CA ILE A 279 3.12 8.29 0.55
C ILE A 279 2.83 8.96 1.88
N LEU A 280 1.57 8.91 2.32
CA LEU A 280 1.13 9.46 3.59
C LEU A 280 1.57 8.48 4.69
N LEU A 281 2.43 8.94 5.58
CA LEU A 281 3.04 8.11 6.61
C LEU A 281 2.49 8.51 7.98
N THR A 282 1.93 7.55 8.71
CA THR A 282 1.52 7.71 10.12
C THR A 282 2.36 6.81 11.02
N ASP A 283 2.28 7.01 12.33
CA ASP A 283 2.96 6.21 13.35
C ASP A 283 1.95 5.38 14.14
N ALA A 284 2.12 4.06 14.17
CA ALA A 284 1.40 3.09 15.01
C ALA A 284 -0.13 3.21 15.12
N ILE A 285 -0.80 3.82 14.14
CA ILE A 285 -2.24 4.13 14.19
C ILE A 285 -2.99 3.35 13.11
N ALA A 286 -4.07 2.69 13.52
CA ALA A 286 -4.95 1.98 12.60
C ALA A 286 -6.20 2.81 12.29
N ALA A 287 -6.88 2.43 11.20
CA ALA A 287 -8.20 2.91 10.86
C ALA A 287 -9.26 1.82 11.06
N TYR A 288 -10.45 2.22 11.49
CA TYR A 288 -11.63 1.35 11.57
C TYR A 288 -12.78 1.94 10.75
N ASP A 289 -13.65 1.08 10.23
CA ASP A 289 -14.87 1.51 9.55
C ASP A 289 -16.04 1.53 10.53
N SER A 290 -16.49 2.73 10.90
CA SER A 290 -17.63 2.94 11.79
C SER A 290 -18.97 2.48 11.22
N ILE A 291 -19.08 2.30 9.90
CA ILE A 291 -20.31 1.89 9.22
C ILE A 291 -20.44 0.37 9.25
N SER A 292 -19.41 -0.36 8.83
CA SER A 292 -19.43 -1.83 8.81
C SER A 292 -19.03 -2.45 10.14
N GLY A 293 -18.40 -1.67 11.04
CA GLY A 293 -17.76 -2.19 12.26
C GLY A 293 -16.49 -2.99 11.94
N SER A 294 -15.98 -2.93 10.71
CA SER A 294 -14.77 -3.65 10.31
C SER A 294 -13.55 -2.95 10.88
N CYS A 295 -12.64 -3.75 11.41
CA CYS A 295 -11.35 -3.30 11.89
C CYS A 295 -10.31 -4.38 11.53
N CYS A 296 -9.06 -4.06 11.22
CA CYS A 296 -8.47 -2.72 11.18
C CYS A 296 -7.62 -2.58 9.92
N ALA A 297 -7.61 -1.39 9.31
CA ALA A 297 -6.72 -1.08 8.20
C ALA A 297 -5.49 -0.35 8.74
N LEU A 298 -4.30 -0.78 8.33
CA LEU A 298 -3.04 -0.10 8.65
C LEU A 298 -2.52 0.75 7.50
N GLY A 299 -3.02 0.50 6.30
CA GLY A 299 -2.71 1.20 5.07
C GLY A 299 -3.81 1.00 4.04
N PHE A 300 -3.69 1.74 2.93
CA PHE A 300 -4.29 1.43 1.64
C PHE A 300 -3.65 2.32 0.57
N HIS A 301 -3.63 1.91 -0.70
CA HIS A 301 -3.43 2.81 -1.84
C HIS A 301 -4.74 3.19 -2.52
N SER A 302 -4.70 4.33 -3.22
CA SER A 302 -5.87 4.86 -3.91
C SER A 302 -5.50 5.70 -5.12
N ALA A 303 -6.51 5.99 -5.94
CA ALA A 303 -6.41 6.82 -7.11
C ALA A 303 -7.58 7.80 -7.15
N GLN A 304 -7.28 9.06 -7.45
CA GLN A 304 -8.27 10.12 -7.54
C GLN A 304 -7.94 11.11 -8.65
N GLN A 305 -8.86 12.05 -8.88
CA GLN A 305 -8.63 13.13 -9.83
C GLN A 305 -7.43 13.98 -9.39
N GLY A 306 -6.56 14.32 -10.33
CA GLY A 306 -5.43 15.22 -10.08
C GLY A 306 -5.86 16.63 -9.68
N PHE A 307 -5.07 17.30 -8.84
CA PHE A 307 -5.36 18.67 -8.41
C PHE A 307 -4.87 19.75 -9.38
N ILE A 308 -3.67 19.56 -9.96
CA ILE A 308 -3.07 20.51 -10.91
C ILE A 308 -3.66 20.32 -12.31
N ASN A 309 -3.64 19.08 -12.77
CA ASN A 309 -4.30 18.68 -13.98
C ASN A 309 -5.44 17.75 -13.63
N THR A 310 -6.65 18.31 -13.60
CA THR A 310 -7.88 17.60 -13.26
C THR A 310 -8.34 16.62 -14.32
N ALA A 311 -7.71 16.61 -15.51
CA ALA A 311 -7.92 15.55 -16.50
C ALA A 311 -7.02 14.32 -16.23
N GLY A 312 -6.05 14.44 -15.33
CA GLY A 312 -5.14 13.36 -14.94
C GLY A 312 -5.58 12.64 -13.66
N ILE A 313 -4.78 11.65 -13.27
CA ILE A 313 -5.03 10.78 -12.12
C ILE A 313 -3.84 10.87 -11.16
N LEU A 314 -4.11 11.27 -9.93
CA LEU A 314 -3.17 11.19 -8.83
C LEU A 314 -3.34 9.83 -8.15
N VAL A 315 -2.25 9.07 -8.06
CA VAL A 315 -2.19 7.83 -7.27
C VAL A 315 -1.39 8.10 -6.01
N TRP A 316 -1.81 7.53 -4.89
CA TRP A 316 -1.20 7.77 -3.58
C TRP A 316 -1.38 6.56 -2.68
N ALA A 317 -0.59 6.47 -1.62
CA ALA A 317 -0.69 5.43 -0.60
C ALA A 317 -0.70 6.06 0.79
N TRP A 318 -1.42 5.46 1.73
CA TRP A 318 -1.25 5.66 3.15
C TRP A 318 -0.75 4.37 3.78
N ALA A 319 0.19 4.48 4.71
CA ALA A 319 0.63 3.37 5.54
C ALA A 319 1.04 3.88 6.92
N SER A 320 0.71 3.09 7.95
CA SER A 320 1.25 3.29 9.29
C SER A 320 2.57 2.55 9.46
N PHE A 321 3.62 3.27 9.84
CA PHE A 321 4.85 2.67 10.33
C PHE A 321 4.56 1.98 11.66
N LEU A 322 5.16 0.80 11.85
CA LEU A 322 4.93 -0.01 13.05
C LEU A 322 6.20 -0.05 13.91
N PRO A 323 6.28 0.67 15.04
CA PRO A 323 7.49 0.70 15.84
C PRO A 323 7.84 -0.69 16.36
N ALA A 324 9.12 -0.99 16.58
CA ALA A 324 9.52 -2.29 17.12
C ALA A 324 9.06 -2.51 18.58
N ASN A 325 8.88 -1.43 19.34
CA ASN A 325 8.43 -1.45 20.73
C ASN A 325 6.94 -1.14 20.81
N ASN A 326 6.22 -1.81 21.73
CA ASN A 326 4.77 -1.61 21.95
C ASN A 326 3.90 -1.88 20.71
N ASN A 327 4.38 -2.74 19.82
CA ASN A 327 3.68 -3.12 18.60
C ASN A 327 2.62 -4.19 18.88
N ILE A 328 1.36 -3.79 18.76
CA ILE A 328 0.23 -4.71 18.93
C ILE A 328 -0.11 -5.49 17.65
N TRP A 329 0.55 -5.17 16.54
CA TRP A 329 0.34 -5.74 15.20
C TRP A 329 1.39 -6.79 14.83
N ALA A 330 2.21 -7.21 15.79
CA ALA A 330 3.19 -8.27 15.57
C ALA A 330 2.51 -9.52 14.96
N PRO A 331 3.12 -10.12 13.91
CA PRO A 331 4.52 -9.99 13.51
C PRO A 331 4.85 -8.84 12.56
N LEU A 332 3.86 -8.07 12.08
CA LEU A 332 4.12 -6.90 11.23
C LEU A 332 4.96 -5.90 12.01
N ALA A 333 5.96 -5.28 11.38
CA ALA A 333 6.84 -4.30 12.03
C ALA A 333 7.42 -3.33 11.00
N ASP A 334 7.94 -2.21 11.46
CA ASP A 334 8.57 -1.13 10.73
C ASP A 334 7.85 -0.72 9.43
N ILE A 335 8.45 -1.05 8.29
CA ILE A 335 8.02 -0.74 6.94
C ILE A 335 7.14 -1.83 6.35
N ALA A 336 6.74 -2.88 7.09
CA ALA A 336 5.86 -3.94 6.58
C ALA A 336 4.66 -3.38 5.82
N VAL A 337 3.90 -2.49 6.47
CA VAL A 337 2.72 -1.84 5.87
C VAL A 337 3.12 -0.91 4.73
N VAL A 338 4.21 -0.16 4.85
CA VAL A 338 4.65 0.72 3.74
C VAL A 338 5.03 -0.11 2.51
N SER A 339 5.71 -1.24 2.69
CA SER A 339 6.10 -2.13 1.60
C SER A 339 4.93 -2.86 0.95
N HIS A 340 3.93 -3.23 1.75
CA HIS A 340 2.64 -3.74 1.30
C HIS A 340 2.02 -2.74 0.31
N GLU A 341 1.70 -1.54 0.80
CA GLU A 341 0.93 -0.55 0.03
C GLU A 341 1.66 -0.05 -1.21
N VAL A 342 2.99 0.12 -1.12
CA VAL A 342 3.76 0.55 -2.29
C VAL A 342 3.88 -0.56 -3.33
N THR A 343 4.01 -1.82 -2.91
CA THR A 343 4.08 -2.95 -3.87
C THR A 343 2.72 -3.18 -4.53
N GLU A 344 1.63 -3.10 -3.78
CA GLU A 344 0.27 -3.17 -4.34
C GLU A 344 -0.03 -2.02 -5.29
N LEU A 345 0.37 -0.79 -4.94
CA LEU A 345 0.27 0.37 -5.84
C LEU A 345 1.01 0.12 -7.16
N PHE A 346 2.18 -0.52 -7.14
CA PHE A 346 2.92 -0.84 -8.37
C PHE A 346 2.17 -1.86 -9.24
N ASN A 347 1.45 -2.79 -8.61
CA ASN A 347 0.69 -3.83 -9.28
C ASN A 347 -0.71 -3.39 -9.75
N ASN A 348 -1.33 -2.45 -9.05
CA ASN A 348 -2.70 -2.01 -9.28
C ASN A 348 -2.89 -0.51 -8.92
N PRO A 349 -2.18 0.42 -9.62
CA PRO A 349 -2.12 1.83 -9.23
C PRO A 349 -3.47 2.55 -9.29
N PHE A 350 -4.47 1.98 -9.97
CA PHE A 350 -5.78 2.60 -10.17
C PHE A 350 -6.91 1.88 -9.41
N VAL A 351 -6.57 0.90 -8.56
CA VAL A 351 -7.51 0.13 -7.73
C VAL A 351 -8.70 -0.42 -8.54
N ASN A 352 -8.41 -0.86 -9.77
CA ASN A 352 -9.44 -1.27 -10.74
C ASN A 352 -9.07 -2.55 -11.50
N THR A 353 -7.97 -3.18 -11.13
CA THR A 353 -7.54 -4.45 -11.69
C THR A 353 -8.30 -5.58 -11.02
N ASN A 354 -9.20 -6.20 -11.78
CA ASN A 354 -9.89 -7.40 -11.33
C ASN A 354 -9.07 -8.64 -11.69
N VAL A 355 -9.15 -9.63 -10.82
CA VAL A 355 -8.51 -10.95 -10.97
C VAL A 355 -9.54 -12.06 -10.74
N ALA A 356 -9.12 -13.30 -10.92
CA ALA A 356 -9.96 -14.40 -10.49
C ALA A 356 -10.13 -14.34 -8.96
N PRO A 357 -11.35 -14.55 -8.41
CA PRO A 357 -11.56 -14.49 -6.98
C PRO A 357 -10.63 -15.40 -6.19
N TRP A 358 -10.16 -14.89 -5.05
CA TRP A 358 -9.24 -15.54 -4.12
C TRP A 358 -9.67 -15.28 -2.68
N VAL A 359 -9.03 -15.96 -1.74
CA VAL A 359 -9.20 -15.75 -0.30
C VAL A 359 -7.83 -15.58 0.32
N ASP A 360 -7.77 -14.86 1.43
CA ASP A 360 -6.54 -14.57 2.17
C ASP A 360 -5.90 -15.83 2.76
N GLY A 361 -4.67 -15.67 3.24
CA GLY A 361 -3.85 -16.70 3.86
C GLY A 361 -4.54 -17.51 4.96
N ALA A 362 -5.46 -16.90 5.72
CA ALA A 362 -6.20 -17.52 6.81
C ALA A 362 -7.66 -17.89 6.46
N VAL A 363 -8.10 -17.66 5.22
CA VAL A 363 -9.48 -17.94 4.76
C VAL A 363 -10.52 -17.21 5.62
N LEU A 364 -10.21 -15.98 6.01
CA LEU A 364 -11.08 -15.09 6.77
C LEU A 364 -11.96 -14.23 5.86
N PHE A 365 -11.47 -13.88 4.66
CA PHE A 365 -12.21 -13.09 3.68
C PHE A 365 -11.93 -13.54 2.23
N ALA A 366 -12.72 -12.99 1.30
CA ALA A 366 -12.60 -13.27 -0.13
C ALA A 366 -12.62 -11.96 -0.91
N GLN A 367 -11.78 -11.89 -1.95
CA GLN A 367 -11.62 -10.71 -2.80
C GLN A 367 -11.55 -11.10 -4.28
N GLY A 368 -11.58 -10.10 -5.16
CA GLY A 368 -11.54 -10.27 -6.62
C GLY A 368 -10.77 -9.17 -7.36
N ASN A 369 -10.05 -8.36 -6.61
CA ASN A 369 -9.11 -7.30 -7.00
C ASN A 369 -7.68 -7.82 -6.87
N LEU A 370 -6.74 -7.19 -7.58
CA LEU A 370 -5.32 -7.49 -7.50
C LEU A 370 -4.72 -6.74 -6.31
N GLU A 371 -4.66 -7.39 -5.15
CA GLU A 371 -4.00 -6.93 -3.92
C GLU A 371 -2.95 -8.00 -3.56
N THR A 372 -1.68 -7.71 -3.81
CA THR A 372 -0.59 -8.70 -3.76
C THR A 372 -0.25 -9.14 -2.33
N ALA A 373 -0.35 -8.24 -1.37
CA ALA A 373 0.06 -8.47 0.01
C ALA A 373 -1.08 -9.05 0.85
N ASP A 374 -2.32 -8.65 0.58
CA ASP A 374 -3.53 -9.16 1.27
C ASP A 374 -3.62 -10.70 1.21
N VAL A 375 -3.15 -11.31 0.11
CA VAL A 375 -3.11 -12.77 -0.05
C VAL A 375 -2.35 -13.44 1.10
N ILE A 376 -1.31 -12.79 1.61
CA ILE A 376 -0.35 -13.38 2.56
C ILE A 376 -0.55 -12.83 3.98
N GLU A 377 -1.21 -11.68 4.18
CA GLU A 377 -1.27 -10.93 5.46
C GLU A 377 -1.65 -11.79 6.69
N ALA A 378 -2.54 -12.77 6.52
CA ALA A 378 -2.99 -13.65 7.59
C ALA A 378 -2.27 -15.01 7.67
N MET A 379 -1.12 -15.17 7.00
CA MET A 379 -0.28 -16.37 7.07
C MET A 379 0.61 -16.39 8.34
N ASN A 380 1.47 -17.41 8.49
CA ASN A 380 2.38 -17.47 9.62
C ASN A 380 3.39 -16.31 9.55
N ALA A 381 3.92 -15.88 10.70
CA ALA A 381 4.88 -14.79 10.77
C ALA A 381 6.08 -14.93 9.81
N ASN A 382 6.59 -16.15 9.63
CA ASN A 382 7.72 -16.44 8.73
C ASN A 382 7.37 -16.37 7.23
N ASP A 383 6.09 -16.29 6.90
CA ASP A 383 5.56 -16.20 5.54
C ASP A 383 5.14 -14.79 5.18
N VAL A 384 4.62 -14.04 6.17
CA VAL A 384 4.17 -12.65 6.02
C VAL A 384 5.35 -11.71 5.87
N ILE A 385 6.41 -11.90 6.67
CA ILE A 385 7.51 -10.95 6.78
C ILE A 385 8.82 -11.55 6.25
N TYR A 386 9.59 -10.75 5.51
CA TYR A 386 10.92 -11.11 5.04
C TYR A 386 11.99 -10.21 5.65
N PRO A 387 12.75 -10.67 6.67
CA PRO A 387 13.75 -9.83 7.34
C PRO A 387 14.90 -9.41 6.41
N VAL A 388 15.21 -8.11 6.38
CA VAL A 388 16.35 -7.55 5.63
C VAL A 388 17.24 -6.72 6.55
N THR A 389 18.48 -7.15 6.75
CA THR A 389 19.44 -6.44 7.59
C THR A 389 20.32 -5.50 6.76
N LEU A 390 20.27 -4.21 7.06
CA LEU A 390 21.04 -3.16 6.39
C LEU A 390 21.94 -2.40 7.38
N ASN A 391 23.06 -1.88 6.86
CA ASN A 391 23.86 -0.87 7.56
C ASN A 391 23.31 0.51 7.18
N THR A 392 22.57 1.12 8.10
CA THR A 392 21.97 2.43 7.89
C THR A 392 22.93 3.54 8.34
N PRO A 393 22.99 4.67 7.62
CA PRO A 393 23.87 5.79 7.98
C PRO A 393 23.59 6.38 9.38
N SER A 394 22.32 6.37 9.82
CA SER A 394 21.87 7.03 11.06
C SER A 394 21.63 6.06 12.22
N ASN A 395 21.33 4.78 11.96
CA ASN A 395 20.95 3.81 13.01
C ASN A 395 21.92 2.63 13.15
N GLY A 396 22.99 2.57 12.32
CA GLY A 396 23.89 1.43 12.29
C GLY A 396 23.19 0.19 11.70
N VAL A 397 23.47 -1.00 12.24
CA VAL A 397 22.82 -2.23 11.78
C VAL A 397 21.34 -2.22 12.18
N TYR A 398 20.44 -2.28 11.21
CA TYR A 398 19.00 -2.33 11.41
C TYR A 398 18.39 -3.48 10.59
N THR A 399 17.43 -4.21 11.16
CA THR A 399 16.69 -5.26 10.45
C THR A 399 15.28 -4.76 10.16
N TYR A 400 15.01 -4.55 8.87
CA TYR A 400 13.70 -4.21 8.33
C TYR A 400 12.86 -5.47 8.13
N HIS A 401 11.53 -5.30 8.16
CA HIS A 401 10.53 -6.35 8.05
C HIS A 401 9.55 -6.06 6.89
N PRO A 402 10.01 -5.94 5.63
CA PRO A 402 9.08 -5.84 4.51
C PRO A 402 8.14 -7.04 4.44
N GLN A 403 6.94 -6.79 3.93
CA GLN A 403 5.97 -7.83 3.65
C GLN A 403 6.40 -8.64 2.41
N ASN A 404 6.16 -9.93 2.49
CA ASN A 404 6.25 -10.85 1.37
C ASN A 404 4.96 -10.78 0.55
N GLU A 405 5.08 -10.88 -0.76
CA GLU A 405 4.03 -10.47 -1.69
C GLU A 405 3.66 -11.63 -2.61
N ALA A 406 2.38 -11.77 -2.94
CA ALA A 406 1.97 -12.63 -4.05
C ALA A 406 2.34 -11.98 -5.39
N LEU A 407 2.95 -12.74 -6.29
CA LEU A 407 3.26 -12.26 -7.65
C LEU A 407 2.03 -12.43 -8.56
N LEU A 408 1.92 -11.65 -9.65
CA LEU A 408 0.83 -11.80 -10.64
C LEU A 408 0.63 -13.25 -11.12
N GLY A 409 1.70 -14.03 -11.20
CA GLY A 409 1.65 -15.47 -11.51
C GLY A 409 0.69 -16.27 -10.64
N TRP A 410 0.51 -15.87 -9.38
CA TRP A 410 -0.44 -16.45 -8.43
C TRP A 410 -1.88 -16.21 -8.87
N PHE A 411 -2.21 -14.95 -9.21
CA PHE A 411 -3.53 -14.54 -9.66
C PHE A 411 -3.89 -15.09 -11.05
N THR A 412 -2.88 -15.23 -11.93
CA THR A 412 -3.08 -15.84 -13.25
C THR A 412 -3.26 -17.35 -13.19
N ARG A 413 -2.88 -17.99 -12.06
CA ARG A 413 -2.77 -19.45 -11.89
C ARG A 413 -1.75 -20.09 -12.82
N THR A 414 -0.84 -19.29 -13.33
CA THR A 414 0.21 -19.75 -14.23
C THR A 414 1.37 -18.80 -14.01
N PRO A 415 2.39 -19.19 -13.22
CA PRO A 415 3.58 -18.39 -13.10
C PRO A 415 4.13 -18.33 -14.52
N LEU A 416 4.23 -17.11 -15.08
CA LEU A 416 4.50 -16.91 -16.49
C LEU A 416 5.75 -17.71 -16.88
N GLU A 417 5.53 -18.89 -17.49
CA GLU A 417 6.56 -19.83 -17.95
C GLU A 417 7.69 -20.21 -16.97
N GLY A 418 7.39 -20.45 -15.67
CA GLY A 418 8.33 -21.08 -14.73
C GLY A 418 9.02 -20.16 -13.70
N GLY A 419 8.23 -19.33 -13.01
CA GLY A 419 8.69 -18.49 -11.89
C GLY A 419 8.08 -18.88 -10.54
N ALA A 420 8.22 -18.00 -9.55
CA ALA A 420 7.63 -18.14 -8.22
C ALA A 420 6.19 -17.58 -8.16
N TYR A 421 5.48 -17.90 -7.08
CA TYR A 421 4.18 -17.31 -6.75
C TYR A 421 4.25 -16.20 -5.69
N SER A 422 5.38 -16.10 -4.99
CA SER A 422 5.61 -15.08 -3.98
C SER A 422 7.05 -14.58 -4.01
N TRP A 423 7.28 -13.38 -3.50
CA TRP A 423 8.59 -12.76 -3.39
C TRP A 423 8.62 -11.74 -2.23
N PRO A 424 9.72 -11.63 -1.45
CA PRO A 424 11.02 -12.29 -1.63
C PRO A 424 11.10 -13.76 -1.23
N ASN A 425 10.20 -14.24 -0.37
CA ASN A 425 10.16 -15.66 0.00
C ASN A 425 9.37 -16.45 -1.05
N THR A 426 10.09 -17.12 -1.95
CA THR A 426 9.50 -17.94 -3.03
C THR A 426 8.81 -19.22 -2.57
N GLN A 427 8.93 -19.58 -1.28
CA GLN A 427 8.33 -20.80 -0.72
C GLN A 427 6.92 -20.58 -0.17
N THR A 428 6.57 -19.34 0.23
CA THR A 428 5.30 -19.02 0.90
C THR A 428 4.07 -19.47 0.12
N LEU A 429 3.97 -19.11 -1.16
CA LEU A 429 2.88 -19.56 -2.04
C LEU A 429 3.31 -20.70 -2.99
N GLY A 430 4.58 -21.09 -2.94
CA GLY A 430 5.16 -22.12 -3.81
C GLY A 430 5.05 -23.56 -3.25
N GLN A 431 4.73 -23.73 -1.98
CA GLN A 431 4.73 -25.03 -1.30
C GLN A 431 3.49 -25.25 -0.43
N CYS A 432 3.01 -26.50 -0.37
CA CYS A 432 1.85 -26.94 0.42
C CYS A 432 2.01 -26.89 1.96
N GLN A 433 2.98 -26.16 2.50
CA GLN A 433 3.52 -26.42 3.84
C GLN A 433 3.19 -25.38 4.92
N HIS A 434 2.49 -24.29 4.59
CA HIS A 434 2.52 -23.08 5.43
C HIS A 434 1.17 -22.43 5.77
N VAL A 435 0.11 -23.22 5.98
CA VAL A 435 -1.19 -22.68 6.45
C VAL A 435 -1.24 -22.64 7.99
N PRO A 436 -1.64 -21.53 8.64
CA PRO A 436 -1.76 -21.44 10.10
C PRO A 436 -3.08 -22.06 10.56
N SER A 437 -3.09 -23.36 10.85
CA SER A 437 -3.93 -23.98 11.90
C SER A 437 -3.79 -25.50 11.86
N ALA A 438 -4.05 -26.14 13.01
CA ALA A 438 -3.74 -27.51 13.42
C ALA A 438 -4.28 -28.70 12.57
N THR A 439 -4.54 -28.51 11.28
CA THR A 439 -4.85 -29.60 10.34
C THR A 439 -3.69 -29.80 9.38
N PRO A 440 -3.05 -30.98 9.35
CA PRO A 440 -1.90 -31.20 8.51
C PRO A 440 -2.31 -31.13 7.03
N ASN A 441 -1.59 -30.28 6.29
CA ASN A 441 -1.45 -30.26 4.84
C ASN A 441 -2.51 -29.49 4.03
N TRP A 442 -2.83 -28.22 4.30
CA TRP A 442 -3.60 -27.45 3.31
C TRP A 442 -2.65 -26.91 2.23
N CYS A 443 -2.84 -27.35 0.98
CA CYS A 443 -2.10 -26.83 -0.16
C CYS A 443 -2.74 -25.57 -0.71
N TYR A 444 -1.93 -24.56 -0.96
CA TYR A 444 -2.21 -23.49 -1.90
C TYR A 444 -1.87 -24.01 -3.30
N GLY A 445 -2.87 -24.51 -4.04
CA GLY A 445 -2.60 -25.18 -5.32
C GLY A 445 -3.80 -25.35 -6.24
N GLU A 446 -3.51 -25.38 -7.55
CA GLU A 446 -4.49 -25.68 -8.59
C GLU A 446 -4.54 -27.19 -8.83
N GLY A 447 -5.64 -27.83 -8.41
CA GLY A 447 -5.94 -29.21 -8.79
C GLY A 447 -6.69 -29.26 -10.12
N SER A 448 -6.92 -30.47 -10.66
CA SER A 448 -7.73 -30.68 -11.88
C SER A 448 -9.18 -30.16 -11.79
N ALA A 449 -9.64 -29.79 -10.58
CA ALA A 449 -10.94 -29.20 -10.28
C ALA A 449 -10.91 -27.68 -10.02
N GLY A 450 -9.76 -27.02 -10.18
CA GLY A 450 -9.51 -25.64 -9.76
C GLY A 450 -8.80 -25.55 -8.41
N PHE A 451 -8.77 -24.35 -7.84
CA PHE A 451 -8.15 -24.07 -6.54
C PHE A 451 -8.77 -24.96 -5.46
N PHE A 452 -7.95 -25.72 -4.75
CA PHE A 452 -8.40 -26.50 -3.61
C PHE A 452 -7.83 -25.91 -2.34
N PHE A 453 -8.70 -25.69 -1.36
CA PHE A 453 -8.32 -25.61 0.03
C PHE A 453 -8.44 -27.03 0.58
N GLY A 454 -7.31 -27.69 0.85
CA GLY A 454 -7.32 -28.94 1.61
C GLY A 454 -6.09 -29.83 1.43
N PRO A 455 -6.12 -31.07 1.98
CA PRO A 455 -5.02 -32.04 1.93
C PRO A 455 -4.43 -32.22 0.52
N PRO A 456 -3.09 -32.36 0.36
CA PRO A 456 -2.47 -32.78 -0.88
C PRO A 456 -3.08 -34.12 -1.27
N TYR A 457 -3.61 -34.18 -2.48
CA TYR A 457 -4.07 -35.44 -3.07
C TYR A 457 -2.91 -36.25 -3.62
#